data_AF-A0A6J5JLG1-F1
#
_entry.id   AF-A0A6J5JLG1-F1
#
_cell.length_a   1.000
_cell.length_b   1.000
_cell.length_c   1.000
_cell.angle_alpha   90.00
_cell.angle_beta   90.00
_cell.angle_gamma   90.00
#
_symmetry.space_group_name_H-M   'P 1'
#
loop_
_entity.id
_entity.type
_entity.pdbx_description
1 polymer ?
#
loop_
_entity_poly.entity_id
_entity_poly.type
_entity_poly.pdbx_seq_one_letter_code
_entity_poly.pdbx_strand_id
1 'polypeptide(L)'
;MTLYCDGSGRADERAAEHEVTRAAHDAAAAMRRLTEQVANVKDPQVFADALHELAGVAREMFMLDRELTALGARFERRTAKQI
;
A
#
# COMPACT_ATOMS: atom_id res chain seq x y z
N MET A 1 12.18 11.23 -4.42
CA MET A 1 11.76 10.23 -5.42
C MET A 1 13.01 9.49 -5.86
N THR A 2 13.30 8.37 -5.23
CA THR A 2 14.46 7.53 -5.55
C THR A 2 14.03 6.61 -6.69
N LEU A 3 14.60 6.79 -7.88
CA LEU A 3 14.41 5.83 -8.98
C LEU A 3 15.31 4.62 -8.71
N TYR A 4 14.72 3.45 -8.54
CA TYR A 4 15.45 2.19 -8.41
C TYR A 4 15.89 1.75 -9.79
N CYS A 5 17.16 1.95 -10.09
CA CYS A 5 17.78 1.48 -11.32
C CYS A 5 18.65 0.26 -11.04
N ASP A 6 18.60 -0.74 -11.90
CA ASP A 6 19.54 -1.86 -11.87
C ASP A 6 20.97 -1.38 -12.21
N GLY A 7 21.96 -2.27 -12.08
CA GLY A 7 23.36 -1.97 -12.41
C GLY A 7 23.60 -1.53 -13.87
N SER A 8 22.59 -1.61 -14.74
CA SER A 8 22.62 -1.15 -16.13
C SER A 8 21.87 0.16 -16.37
N GLY A 9 21.32 0.78 -15.33
CA GLY A 9 20.58 2.04 -15.41
C GLY A 9 19.13 1.88 -15.89
N ARG A 10 18.60 0.65 -16.00
CA ARG A 10 17.19 0.40 -16.31
C ARG A 10 16.37 0.42 -15.03
N ALA A 11 15.12 0.85 -15.09
CA ALA A 11 14.22 0.73 -13.94
C ALA A 11 14.19 -0.72 -13.45
N ASP A 12 14.62 -0.95 -12.21
CA ASP A 12 14.56 -2.25 -11.55
C ASP A 12 13.12 -2.46 -11.10
N GLU A 13 12.30 -2.90 -12.05
CA GLU A 13 10.86 -3.13 -11.86
C GLU A 13 10.60 -4.14 -10.72
N ARG A 14 11.52 -5.09 -10.49
CA ARG A 14 11.44 -6.04 -9.37
C ARG A 14 11.73 -5.41 -8.02
N ALA A 15 12.72 -4.51 -7.94
CA ALA A 15 12.99 -3.77 -6.71
C ALA A 15 11.82 -2.85 -6.35
N ALA A 16 11.22 -2.18 -7.34
CA ALA A 16 10.03 -1.36 -7.15
C ALA A 16 8.82 -2.19 -6.69
N GLU A 17 8.56 -3.35 -7.30
CA GLU A 17 7.48 -4.25 -6.90
C GLU A 17 7.67 -4.80 -5.47
N HIS A 18 8.90 -5.16 -5.10
CA HIS A 18 9.23 -5.65 -3.77
C HIS A 18 9.05 -4.56 -2.70
N GLU A 19 9.49 -3.33 -2.98
CA GLU A 19 9.33 -2.21 -2.04
C GLU A 19 7.87 -1.80 -1.88
N VAL A 20 7.11 -1.78 -2.97
CA VAL A 20 5.66 -1.57 -2.95
C VAL A 20 4.95 -2.61 -2.09
N THR A 21 5.26 -3.90 -2.30
CA THR A 21 4.68 -5.00 -1.54
C THR A 21 5.03 -4.90 -0.06
N ARG A 22 6.29 -4.56 0.24
CA ARG A 22 6.74 -4.33 1.61
C ARG A 22 5.99 -3.15 2.26
N ALA A 23 5.91 -2.01 1.58
CA ALA A 23 5.22 -0.82 2.08
C ALA A 23 3.73 -1.09 2.34
N ALA A 24 3.08 -1.86 1.47
CA ALA A 24 1.70 -2.30 1.67
C ALA A 24 1.55 -3.19 2.92
N HIS A 25 2.47 -4.13 3.13
CA HIS A 25 2.48 -4.98 4.32
C HIS A 25 2.71 -4.19 5.61
N ASP A 26 3.66 -3.25 5.59
CA ASP A 26 3.96 -2.36 6.73
C ASP A 26 2.75 -1.49 7.08
N ALA A 27 2.05 -0.96 6.07
CA ALA A 27 0.81 -0.19 6.25
C ALA A 27 -0.34 -1.04 6.82
N ALA A 28 -0.51 -2.29 6.36
CA ALA A 28 -1.51 -3.20 6.90
C ALA A 28 -1.22 -3.54 8.38
N ALA A 29 0.05 -3.75 8.74
CA ALA A 29 0.47 -3.98 10.12
C ALA A 29 0.27 -2.72 11.01
N ALA A 30 0.45 -1.52 10.46
CA ALA A 30 0.14 -0.27 11.17
C ALA A 30 -1.37 -0.12 11.42
N MET A 31 -2.21 -0.40 10.41
CA MET A 31 -3.68 -0.36 10.58
C MET A 31 -4.14 -1.32 11.67
N ARG A 32 -3.62 -2.56 11.69
CA ARG A 32 -4.00 -3.54 12.71
C ARG A 32 -3.71 -3.04 14.13
N ARG A 33 -2.55 -2.42 14.34
CA ARG A 33 -2.16 -1.82 15.63
C ARG A 33 -3.06 -0.65 16.03
N LEU A 34 -3.41 0.19 15.06
CA LEU A 34 -4.37 1.29 15.28
C LEU A 34 -5.75 0.76 15.67
N THR A 35 -6.26 -0.28 15.01
CA THR A 35 -7.56 -0.90 15.35
C THR A 35 -7.57 -1.43 16.77
N GLU A 36 -6.48 -2.09 17.20
CA GLU A 36 -6.32 -2.59 18.57
C GLU A 36 -6.26 -1.44 19.59
N GLN A 37 -5.66 -0.29 19.25
CA GLN A 37 -5.66 0.90 20.10
C GLN A 37 -7.05 1.54 20.21
N VAL A 38 -7.76 1.67 19.09
CA VAL A 38 -9.13 2.21 19.07
C VAL A 38 -10.07 1.35 19.90
N ALA A 39 -9.93 0.01 19.85
CA ALA A 39 -10.73 -0.90 20.68
C ALA A 39 -10.58 -0.67 22.21
N ASN A 40 -9.51 -0.01 22.65
CA ASN A 40 -9.26 0.31 24.06
C ASN A 40 -9.75 1.71 24.48
N VAL A 41 -10.29 2.51 23.55
CA VAL A 41 -10.83 3.84 23.84
C VAL A 41 -12.16 3.68 24.56
N LYS A 42 -12.22 4.19 25.80
CA LYS A 42 -13.43 4.11 26.65
C LYS A 42 -14.42 5.23 26.41
N ASP A 43 -13.97 6.32 25.78
CA ASP A 43 -14.83 7.44 25.42
C ASP A 43 -15.59 7.11 24.11
N PRO A 44 -16.93 7.04 24.13
CA PRO A 44 -17.72 6.66 22.96
C PRO A 44 -17.58 7.61 21.77
N GLN A 45 -17.37 8.91 22.02
CA GLN A 45 -17.24 9.93 20.98
C GLN A 45 -15.89 9.77 20.27
N VAL A 46 -14.82 9.67 21.06
CA VAL A 46 -13.45 9.46 20.55
C VAL A 46 -13.35 8.11 19.82
N PHE A 47 -14.05 7.09 20.31
CA PHE A 47 -14.12 5.79 19.63
C PHE A 47 -14.81 5.88 18.26
N ALA A 48 -15.93 6.60 18.16
CA ALA A 48 -16.66 6.78 16.91
C ALA A 48 -15.84 7.57 15.87
N ASP A 49 -15.18 8.65 16.29
CA ASP A 49 -14.31 9.45 15.43
C ASP A 49 -13.12 8.63 14.94
N ALA A 50 -12.48 7.87 15.83
CA ALA A 50 -11.35 7.01 15.48
C ALA A 50 -11.75 5.87 14.53
N LEU A 51 -12.95 5.27 14.69
CA LEU A 51 -13.47 4.31 13.72
C LEU A 51 -13.74 4.94 12.35
N HIS A 52 -14.22 6.18 12.31
CA HIS A 52 -14.47 6.90 11.06
C HIS A 52 -13.17 7.16 10.30
N GLU A 53 -12.13 7.64 10.99
CA GLU A 53 -10.80 7.83 10.42
C GLU A 53 -10.21 6.51 9.92
N LEU A 54 -10.33 5.43 10.71
CA LEU A 54 -9.81 4.12 10.35
C LEU A 54 -10.51 3.54 9.11
N ALA A 55 -11.82 3.79 8.96
CA ALA A 55 -12.56 3.48 7.74
C ALA A 55 -12.16 4.34 6.53
N GLY A 56 -11.69 5.57 6.76
CA GLY A 56 -11.06 6.42 5.73
C GLY A 56 -9.76 5.82 5.23
N VAL A 57 -8.84 5.52 6.15
CA VAL A 57 -7.53 4.92 5.84
C VAL A 57 -7.68 3.56 5.12
N ALA A 58 -8.60 2.71 5.57
CA ALA A 58 -8.86 1.43 4.92
C ALA A 58 -9.31 1.58 3.45
N ARG A 59 -10.12 2.61 3.15
CA ARG A 59 -10.55 2.92 1.78
C ARG A 59 -9.40 3.41 0.91
N GLU A 60 -8.56 4.29 1.44
CA GLU A 60 -7.37 4.77 0.74
C GLU A 60 -6.39 3.62 0.44
N MET A 61 -6.18 2.72 1.40
CA MET A 61 -5.36 1.53 1.20
C MET A 61 -5.92 0.58 0.14
N PHE A 62 -7.24 0.38 0.10
CA PHE A 62 -7.88 -0.42 -0.95
C PHE A 62 -7.71 0.20 -2.35
N MET A 63 -7.83 1.53 -2.44
CA MET A 63 -7.57 2.25 -3.70
C MET A 63 -6.11 2.11 -4.14
N LEU A 64 -5.17 2.22 -3.19
CA LEU A 64 -3.75 2.02 -3.44
C LEU A 64 -3.47 0.59 -3.95
N ASP A 65 -3.98 -0.44 -3.29
CA ASP A 65 -3.83 -1.84 -3.72
C ASP A 65 -4.33 -2.07 -5.16
N ARG A 66 -5.49 -1.48 -5.49
CA ARG A 66 -6.05 -1.52 -6.84
C ARG A 66 -5.15 -0.82 -7.87
N GLU A 67 -4.60 0.34 -7.54
CA GLU A 67 -3.68 1.06 -8.43
C GLU A 67 -2.38 0.28 -8.64
N LEU A 68 -1.84 -0.34 -7.60
CA LEU A 68 -0.65 -1.19 -7.66
C LEU A 68 -0.90 -2.43 -8.53
N THR A 69 -2.04 -3.10 -8.35
CA THR A 69 -2.43 -4.25 -9.17
C THR A 69 -2.59 -3.87 -10.64
N ALA A 70 -3.22 -2.72 -10.92
CA ALA A 70 -3.36 -2.20 -12.28
C ALA A 70 -2.01 -1.83 -12.89
N LEU A 71 -1.10 -1.28 -12.10
CA LEU A 71 0.27 -0.97 -12.52
C LEU A 71 1.04 -2.26 -12.88
N GLY A 72 0.98 -3.30 -12.03
CA GLY A 72 1.55 -4.62 -12.31
C GLY A 72 1.04 -5.21 -13.64
N ALA A 73 -0.28 -5.22 -13.86
CA ALA A 73 -0.89 -5.71 -15.10
C ALA A 73 -0.53 -4.88 -16.36
N ARG A 74 -0.12 -3.62 -16.19
CA ARG A 74 0.41 -2.79 -17.31
C ARG A 74 1.86 -3.12 -17.61
N PHE A 75 2.67 -3.40 -16.58
CA PHE A 75 4.03 -3.87 -16.77
C PHE A 75 4.06 -5.20 -17.51
N GLU A 76 3.32 -6.21 -17.04
CA GLU A 76 3.24 -7.53 -17.72
C GLU A 76 2.89 -7.41 -19.21
N ARG A 77 1.91 -6.57 -19.56
CA ARG A 77 1.51 -6.30 -20.95
C ARG A 77 2.57 -5.58 -21.77
N ARG A 78 3.42 -4.76 -21.14
CA ARG A 78 4.51 -4.05 -21.81
C ARG A 78 5.69 -4.99 -22.07
N THR A 79 6.04 -5.83 -21.11
CA THR A 79 7.10 -6.83 -21.23
C THR A 79 6.73 -7.89 -22.28
N ALA A 80 5.47 -8.35 -22.30
CA ALA A 80 4.96 -9.29 -23.31
C ALA A 80 4.93 -8.74 -24.76
N LYS A 81 5.02 -7.42 -24.94
CA LYS A 81 5.10 -6.77 -26.27
C LYS A 81 6.52 -6.48 -26.73
N GLN A 82 7.53 -6.65 -25.88
CA GLN A 82 8.94 -6.44 -26.20
C GLN A 82 9.71 -7.72 -26.53
N ILE A 83 9.04 -8.88 -26.46
CA ILE A 83 9.52 -10.20 -26.91
C ILE A 83 8.83 -10.52 -28.23
#